data_AF-A0A5C6CRC9-F1
#
_entry.id   AF-A0A5C6CRC9-F1
#
_cell.length_a   1.000
_cell.length_b   1.000
_cell.length_c   1.000
_cell.angle_alpha   90.00
_cell.angle_beta   90.00
_cell.angle_gamma   90.00
#
_symmetry.space_group_name_H-M   'P 1'
#
loop_
_entity.id
_entity.type
_entity.pdbx_description
1 polymer ?
#
loop_
_entity_poly.entity_id
_entity_poly.type
_entity_poly.pdbx_seq_one_letter_code
_entity_poly.pdbx_strand_id
1 'polypeptide(L)'
;MRIPDYLRKYPARGLVGLLLIFCCSGATCSRSIRNPFTSVGPPAPEVLVPGAALDQVIAAVNQNSIRIQNFQTNNASISVPGTTVLPSLSGNIAAERPGRLRLQASTSLTGQEVDLGSNEELFWFWVKRNEPPDLYFARHSQYVGSAAQQLMPIEPSWLLDALGFAQFAPEDFHEGPIPHGNGTLEIRSVIQTRIGTLTKSTVVDAQRAWVLEQHLYDAKGTLLASAIARSHQYYPAVNVSLPQVIDISMPTAQLALSIDVGTVQINQSSLNPALWQLPVLAGYRQIDLGTAPPGAISAMGAPGSNDWNTFASPTNFGIGTPPGVAPTAYQEQPIAAYVVPQAQDSMDTKSPLVPYTQTQFVSPAPTMVQPAAQPIHQQLPPGGIPLGQAY
;
A
#
# COMPACT_ATOMS: atom_id res chain seq x y z
N MET A 1 49.85 35.98 -25.48
CA MET A 1 48.98 36.31 -24.33
C MET A 1 49.82 36.15 -23.08
N ARG A 2 50.27 37.27 -22.48
CA ARG A 2 51.17 37.30 -21.31
C ARG A 2 50.34 37.22 -20.03
N ILE A 3 50.69 36.29 -19.14
CA ILE A 3 50.12 36.21 -17.79
C ILE A 3 50.71 37.37 -16.95
N PRO A 4 49.90 38.17 -16.24
CA PRO A 4 50.43 39.27 -15.43
C PRO A 4 51.22 38.79 -14.21
N ASP A 5 52.39 39.41 -13.98
CA ASP A 5 53.38 39.08 -12.94
C ASP A 5 52.95 39.31 -11.47
N TYR A 6 51.67 39.58 -11.19
CA TYR A 6 51.20 39.85 -9.82
C TYR A 6 51.01 38.59 -8.95
N LEU A 7 51.03 37.39 -9.53
CA LEU A 7 50.80 36.14 -8.77
C LEU A 7 52.06 35.53 -8.14
N ARG A 8 53.24 36.14 -8.30
CA ARG A 8 54.51 35.53 -7.87
C ARG A 8 54.98 35.90 -6.45
N LYS A 9 54.31 36.83 -5.75
CA LYS A 9 54.83 37.39 -4.49
C LYS A 9 54.11 37.02 -3.18
N TYR A 10 52.96 36.34 -3.20
CA TYR A 10 52.25 35.98 -1.96
C TYR A 10 51.47 34.65 -2.04
N PRO A 11 52.14 33.47 -2.05
CA PRO A 11 51.45 32.19 -2.16
C PRO A 11 50.54 31.88 -0.95
N ALA A 12 50.81 32.49 0.21
CA ALA A 12 50.10 32.19 1.47
C ALA A 12 48.81 33.00 1.71
N ARG A 13 48.54 34.07 0.93
CA ARG A 13 47.35 34.93 1.13
C ARG A 13 46.22 34.66 0.16
N GLY A 14 46.48 34.04 -0.99
CA GLY A 14 45.44 33.58 -1.91
C GLY A 14 44.71 32.32 -1.41
N LEU A 15 45.38 31.49 -0.60
CA LEU A 15 44.84 30.22 -0.13
C LEU A 15 43.84 30.39 1.04
N VAL A 16 43.99 31.45 1.86
CA VAL A 16 43.08 31.75 2.97
C VAL A 16 41.74 32.32 2.47
N GLY A 17 41.76 33.10 1.38
CA GLY A 17 40.52 33.63 0.77
C GLY A 17 39.65 32.55 0.13
N LEU A 18 40.27 31.50 -0.43
CA LEU A 18 39.55 30.41 -1.09
C LEU A 18 39.01 29.37 -0.10
N LEU A 19 39.66 29.20 1.06
CA LEU A 19 39.20 28.33 2.15
C LEU A 19 38.03 28.94 2.95
N LEU A 20 37.96 30.27 3.06
CA LEU A 20 36.83 30.95 3.73
C LEU A 20 35.53 30.93 2.92
N ILE A 21 35.60 30.81 1.59
CA ILE A 21 34.41 30.70 0.73
C ILE A 21 33.80 29.28 0.79
N PHE A 22 34.60 28.26 1.13
CA PHE A 22 34.11 26.87 1.21
C PHE A 22 33.51 26.51 2.57
N CYS A 23 33.82 27.25 3.64
CA CYS A 23 33.33 26.98 5.00
C CYS A 23 32.00 27.67 5.34
N CYS A 24 31.47 28.54 4.47
CA CYS A 24 30.16 29.17 4.66
C CYS A 24 29.00 28.45 3.95
N SER A 25 29.24 27.29 3.32
CA SER A 25 28.18 26.41 2.82
C SER A 25 27.69 25.47 3.93
N GLY A 26 27.37 26.05 5.08
CA GLY A 26 26.77 25.37 6.22
C GLY A 26 25.25 25.30 6.08
N ALA A 27 24.77 24.06 5.93
CA ALA A 27 23.40 23.56 6.12
C ALA A 27 22.31 24.03 5.13
N THR A 28 21.66 23.06 4.49
CA THR A 28 20.26 22.68 4.84
C THR A 28 19.59 21.95 3.67
N CYS A 29 19.03 20.78 4.01
CA CYS A 29 18.24 19.85 3.20
C CYS A 29 18.99 19.05 2.13
N SER A 30 19.07 17.75 2.35
CA SER A 30 18.88 16.74 1.32
C SER A 30 17.54 16.97 0.61
N ARG A 31 17.46 18.00 -0.23
CA ARG A 31 16.48 18.01 -1.31
C ARG A 31 16.93 16.92 -2.25
N SER A 32 16.23 15.79 -2.22
CA SER A 32 16.07 14.97 -3.41
C SER A 32 15.92 15.93 -4.60
N ILE A 33 16.87 15.90 -5.53
CA ILE A 33 16.87 16.77 -6.71
C ILE A 33 15.65 16.34 -7.52
N ARG A 34 14.49 16.92 -7.18
CA ARG A 34 13.31 16.86 -8.04
C ARG A 34 13.71 17.56 -9.32
N ASN A 35 13.63 16.81 -10.42
CA ASN A 35 13.89 17.30 -11.74
C ASN A 35 13.14 18.63 -11.95
N PRO A 36 13.81 19.76 -12.25
CA PRO A 36 13.18 21.08 -12.34
C PRO A 36 12.13 21.20 -13.46
N PHE A 37 11.99 20.15 -14.27
CA PHE A 37 11.00 20.02 -15.34
C PHE A 37 9.80 19.14 -14.99
N THR A 38 9.67 18.60 -13.76
CA THR A 38 8.40 18.01 -13.35
C THR A 38 7.38 19.12 -13.13
N SER A 39 6.43 19.24 -14.05
CA SER A 39 5.22 20.03 -13.85
C SER A 39 4.60 19.63 -12.51
N VAL A 40 4.59 20.57 -11.55
CA VAL A 40 3.89 20.41 -10.28
C VAL A 40 2.43 20.20 -10.65
N GLY A 41 1.96 18.94 -10.54
CA GLY A 41 0.55 18.63 -10.73
C GLY A 41 -0.31 19.48 -9.78
N PRO A 42 -1.61 19.63 -10.04
CA PRO A 42 -2.48 20.36 -9.12
C PRO A 42 -2.33 19.78 -7.70
N PRO A 43 -2.34 20.63 -6.66
CA PRO A 43 -2.29 20.13 -5.29
C PRO A 43 -3.48 19.20 -5.06
N ALA A 44 -3.26 18.16 -4.25
CA ALA A 44 -4.34 17.26 -3.88
C ALA A 44 -5.45 18.02 -3.13
N PRO A 45 -6.73 17.66 -3.33
CA PRO A 45 -7.83 18.28 -2.62
C PRO A 45 -7.73 18.02 -1.11
N GLU A 46 -8.09 19.03 -0.31
CA GLU A 46 -8.41 18.84 1.10
C GLU A 46 -9.85 18.33 1.17
N VAL A 47 -10.01 17.10 1.65
CA VAL A 47 -11.31 16.37 1.65
C VAL A 47 -11.92 16.30 3.05
N LEU A 48 -11.15 16.61 4.08
CA LEU A 48 -11.59 16.64 5.47
C LEU A 48 -11.65 18.06 6.01
N VAL A 49 -12.69 18.33 6.80
CA VAL A 49 -12.79 19.55 7.59
C VAL A 49 -12.05 19.39 8.92
N PRO A 50 -11.55 20.47 9.55
CA PRO A 50 -10.98 20.40 10.88
C PRO A 50 -11.97 19.77 11.88
N GLY A 51 -11.51 18.75 12.61
CA GLY A 51 -12.36 18.02 13.57
C GLY A 51 -13.34 17.04 12.93
N ALA A 52 -13.08 16.59 11.69
CA ALA A 52 -13.88 15.56 11.01
C ALA A 52 -14.13 14.33 11.91
N ALA A 53 -15.37 13.86 11.92
CA ALA A 53 -15.79 12.68 12.68
C ALA A 53 -15.23 11.38 12.08
N LEU A 54 -15.22 10.29 12.87
CA LEU A 54 -14.68 8.98 12.46
C LEU A 54 -15.20 8.51 11.10
N ASP A 55 -16.52 8.53 10.93
CA ASP A 55 -17.18 8.08 9.71
C ASP A 55 -16.76 8.90 8.48
N GLN A 56 -16.47 10.20 8.66
CA GLN A 56 -16.01 11.07 7.58
C GLN A 56 -14.57 10.75 7.18
N VAL A 57 -13.70 10.48 8.16
CA VAL A 57 -12.31 10.09 7.91
C VAL A 57 -12.26 8.72 7.23
N ILE A 58 -13.02 7.74 7.73
CA ILE A 58 -13.17 6.40 7.13
C ILE A 58 -13.69 6.53 5.69
N ALA A 59 -14.75 7.31 5.47
CA ALA A 59 -15.32 7.49 4.15
C ALA A 59 -14.31 8.11 3.16
N ALA A 60 -13.53 9.11 3.60
CA ALA A 60 -12.53 9.76 2.76
C ALA A 60 -11.39 8.80 2.37
N VAL A 61 -10.87 8.01 3.32
CA VAL A 61 -9.85 6.99 3.05
C VAL A 61 -10.38 5.92 2.08
N ASN A 62 -11.57 5.38 2.36
CA ASN A 62 -12.19 4.35 1.52
C ASN A 62 -12.53 4.89 0.11
N GLN A 63 -12.93 6.15 -0.02
CA GLN A 63 -13.19 6.81 -1.31
C GLN A 63 -11.93 6.91 -2.17
N ASN A 64 -10.76 7.12 -1.57
CA ASN A 64 -9.49 7.09 -2.30
C ASN A 64 -9.20 5.67 -2.80
N SER A 65 -9.29 4.67 -1.92
CA SER A 65 -8.84 3.30 -2.22
C SER A 65 -9.79 2.52 -3.14
N ILE A 66 -11.10 2.78 -3.11
CA ILE A 66 -12.08 2.10 -3.98
C ILE A 66 -11.93 2.48 -5.46
N ARG A 67 -11.34 3.63 -5.76
CA ARG A 67 -11.06 4.10 -7.13
C ARG A 67 -9.89 3.36 -7.77
N ILE A 68 -9.11 2.63 -6.98
CA ILE A 68 -7.96 1.85 -7.46
C ILE A 68 -8.43 0.42 -7.69
N GLN A 69 -8.56 0.04 -8.96
CA GLN A 69 -8.88 -1.33 -9.36
C GLN A 69 -7.62 -2.11 -9.66
N ASN A 70 -6.70 -1.48 -10.41
CA ASN A 70 -5.36 -2.00 -10.64
C ASN A 70 -4.29 -0.90 -10.55
N PHE A 71 -3.08 -1.35 -10.27
CA PHE A 71 -1.88 -0.56 -10.06
C PHE A 71 -0.72 -1.28 -10.74
N GLN A 72 0.10 -0.56 -11.49
CA GLN A 72 1.32 -1.11 -12.06
C GLN A 72 2.45 -0.09 -12.09
N THR A 73 3.66 -0.53 -11.78
CA THR A 73 4.91 0.17 -12.02
C THR A 73 5.96 -0.81 -12.53
N ASN A 74 6.85 -0.32 -13.41
CA ASN A 74 7.94 -1.09 -14.01
C ASN A 74 9.32 -0.49 -13.73
N ASN A 75 9.39 0.54 -12.89
CA ASN A 75 10.60 1.26 -12.55
C ASN A 75 10.67 1.52 -11.04
N ALA A 76 10.11 0.63 -10.23
CA ALA A 76 10.25 0.70 -8.79
C ALA A 76 11.70 0.44 -8.39
N SER A 77 12.10 0.98 -7.24
CA SER A 77 13.42 0.82 -6.65
C SER A 77 13.24 0.32 -5.21
N ILE A 78 13.84 -0.83 -4.90
CA ILE A 78 13.71 -1.49 -3.61
C ILE A 78 15.07 -1.53 -2.93
N SER A 79 15.15 -0.96 -1.73
CA SER A 79 16.37 -0.96 -0.93
C SER A 79 16.09 -1.44 0.48
N VAL A 80 17.14 -1.83 1.20
CA VAL A 80 17.06 -2.05 2.65
C VAL A 80 17.43 -0.71 3.31
N PRO A 81 16.55 -0.09 4.10
CA PRO A 81 16.90 1.15 4.76
C PRO A 81 18.11 0.97 5.68
N GLY A 82 18.93 2.01 5.82
CA GLY A 82 20.09 2.00 6.74
C GLY A 82 21.35 1.28 6.24
N THR A 83 21.33 0.64 5.05
CA THR A 83 22.54 0.07 4.44
C THR A 83 22.94 0.80 3.17
N THR A 84 24.22 1.16 3.09
CA THR A 84 24.86 1.72 1.90
C THR A 84 25.64 0.69 1.09
N VAL A 85 25.70 -0.56 1.58
CA VAL A 85 26.52 -1.64 1.02
C VAL A 85 25.74 -2.45 -0.01
N LEU A 86 24.43 -2.60 0.19
CA LEU A 86 23.59 -3.40 -0.70
C LEU A 86 23.08 -2.52 -1.87
N PRO A 87 23.19 -3.00 -3.12
CA PRO A 87 22.64 -2.27 -4.26
C PRO A 87 21.11 -2.23 -4.16
N SER A 88 20.52 -1.11 -4.58
CA SER A 88 19.07 -1.05 -4.78
C SER A 88 18.66 -2.00 -5.92
N LEU A 89 17.54 -2.68 -5.74
CA LEU A 89 16.95 -3.56 -6.75
C LEU A 89 16.01 -2.74 -7.63
N SER A 90 16.10 -2.92 -8.94
CA SER A 90 15.08 -2.43 -9.87
C SER A 90 13.93 -3.43 -9.92
N GLY A 91 12.70 -2.95 -9.75
CA GLY A 91 11.54 -3.79 -9.58
C GLY A 91 10.32 -3.41 -10.41
N ASN A 92 9.48 -4.41 -10.63
CA ASN A 92 8.15 -4.30 -11.19
C ASN A 92 7.14 -4.65 -10.09
N ILE A 93 6.12 -3.82 -9.91
CA ILE A 93 5.03 -4.09 -8.98
C ILE A 93 3.72 -4.03 -9.76
N ALA A 94 2.90 -5.06 -9.61
CA ALA A 94 1.54 -5.12 -10.15
C ALA A 94 0.59 -5.52 -9.02
N ALA A 95 -0.53 -4.82 -8.90
CA ALA A 95 -1.53 -5.07 -7.89
C ALA A 95 -2.93 -4.93 -8.50
N GLU A 96 -3.84 -5.82 -8.11
CA GLU A 96 -5.22 -5.85 -8.59
C GLU A 96 -6.16 -6.36 -7.50
N ARG A 97 -7.30 -5.70 -7.32
CA ARG A 97 -8.32 -6.16 -6.36
C ARG A 97 -8.89 -7.53 -6.79
N PRO A 98 -9.28 -8.39 -5.84
CA PRO A 98 -9.37 -8.15 -4.39
C PRO A 98 -8.08 -8.41 -3.60
N GLY A 99 -7.06 -9.04 -4.18
CA GLY A 99 -5.88 -9.47 -3.43
C GLY A 99 -4.70 -9.94 -4.27
N ARG A 100 -4.71 -9.64 -5.57
CA ARG A 100 -3.64 -10.03 -6.48
C ARG A 100 -2.49 -9.06 -6.35
N LEU A 101 -1.31 -9.61 -6.16
CA LEU A 101 -0.08 -8.84 -6.01
C LEU A 101 1.07 -9.59 -6.68
N ARG A 102 1.94 -8.84 -7.35
CA ARG A 102 3.21 -9.33 -7.83
C ARG A 102 4.26 -8.24 -7.62
N LEU A 103 5.34 -8.60 -6.96
CA LEU A 103 6.54 -7.78 -6.83
C LEU A 103 7.72 -8.62 -7.30
N GLN A 104 8.41 -8.15 -8.34
CA GLN A 104 9.62 -8.77 -8.85
C GLN A 104 10.74 -7.75 -8.78
N ALA A 105 11.91 -8.16 -8.30
CA ALA A 105 13.04 -7.27 -8.18
C ALA A 105 14.33 -7.95 -8.66
N SER A 106 15.21 -7.17 -9.26
CA SER A 106 16.42 -7.64 -9.91
C SER A 106 17.57 -6.64 -9.75
N THR A 107 18.80 -7.12 -9.91
CA THR A 107 19.94 -6.24 -10.19
C THR A 107 20.41 -6.44 -11.62
N SER A 108 21.05 -5.41 -12.19
CA SER A 108 21.68 -5.50 -13.50
C SER A 108 22.82 -6.53 -13.57
N LEU A 109 23.43 -6.86 -12.42
CA LEU A 109 24.59 -7.75 -12.35
C LEU A 109 24.21 -9.22 -12.16
N THR A 110 23.24 -9.49 -11.29
CA THR A 110 22.89 -10.84 -10.84
C THR A 110 21.54 -11.34 -11.35
N GLY A 111 20.77 -10.49 -12.03
CA GLY A 111 19.44 -10.81 -12.53
C GLY A 111 18.39 -10.75 -11.42
N GLN A 112 17.35 -11.58 -11.53
CA GLN A 112 16.26 -11.64 -10.55
C GLN A 112 16.79 -12.04 -9.17
N GLU A 113 16.38 -11.31 -8.14
CA GLU A 113 16.77 -11.54 -6.75
C GLU A 113 15.56 -11.81 -5.85
N VAL A 114 14.40 -11.23 -6.18
CA VAL A 114 13.17 -11.36 -5.40
C VAL A 114 11.98 -11.58 -6.32
N ASP A 115 11.09 -12.46 -5.89
CA ASP A 115 9.77 -12.65 -6.47
C ASP A 115 8.76 -12.93 -5.36
N LEU A 116 7.86 -11.99 -5.12
CA LEU A 116 6.75 -12.11 -4.17
C LEU A 116 5.44 -12.01 -4.94
N GLY A 117 4.44 -12.79 -4.57
CA GLY A 117 3.10 -12.51 -5.04
C GLY A 117 2.00 -13.28 -4.31
N SER A 118 0.78 -12.93 -4.69
CA SER A 118 -0.46 -13.45 -4.14
C SER A 118 -1.51 -13.47 -5.23
N ASN A 119 -2.40 -14.44 -5.18
CA ASN A 119 -3.64 -14.48 -5.93
C ASN A 119 -4.79 -14.88 -4.99
N GLU A 120 -5.90 -15.36 -5.53
CA GLU A 120 -7.08 -15.74 -4.73
C GLU A 120 -6.90 -17.04 -3.93
N GLU A 121 -5.98 -17.91 -4.39
CA GLU A 121 -5.81 -19.26 -3.86
C GLU A 121 -4.58 -19.39 -2.97
N LEU A 122 -3.47 -18.79 -3.39
CA LEU A 122 -2.17 -18.93 -2.77
C LEU A 122 -1.35 -17.65 -2.82
N PHE A 123 -0.33 -17.61 -1.98
CA PHE A 123 0.76 -16.66 -2.04
C PHE A 123 2.09 -17.38 -2.12
N TRP A 124 3.11 -16.68 -2.64
CA TRP A 124 4.46 -17.20 -2.78
C TRP A 124 5.50 -16.12 -2.52
N PHE A 125 6.68 -16.58 -2.17
CA PHE A 125 7.88 -15.77 -2.15
C PHE A 125 9.09 -16.60 -2.56
N TRP A 126 10.01 -15.95 -3.25
CA TRP A 126 11.32 -16.46 -3.57
C TRP A 126 12.31 -15.33 -3.39
N VAL A 127 13.40 -15.64 -2.73
CA VAL A 127 14.54 -14.74 -2.56
C VAL A 127 15.77 -15.55 -2.90
N LYS A 128 16.51 -15.11 -3.92
CA LYS A 128 17.69 -15.82 -4.43
C LYS A 128 18.74 -16.08 -3.36
N ARG A 129 18.80 -15.19 -2.37
CA ARG A 129 19.75 -15.22 -1.27
C ARG A 129 19.25 -15.98 -0.06
N ASN A 130 18.03 -16.52 -0.06
CA ASN A 130 17.53 -17.32 1.05
C ASN A 130 18.28 -18.65 1.15
N GLU A 131 18.29 -19.25 2.34
CA GLU A 131 18.87 -20.57 2.57
C GLU A 131 17.80 -21.55 3.10
N PRO A 132 17.35 -22.52 2.28
CA PRO A 132 17.65 -22.70 0.85
C PRO A 132 16.96 -21.64 -0.04
N PRO A 133 17.48 -21.39 -1.26
CA PRO A 133 16.94 -20.37 -2.17
C PRO A 133 15.72 -20.88 -2.94
N ASP A 134 14.88 -21.71 -2.32
CA ASP A 134 13.73 -22.35 -2.96
C ASP A 134 12.54 -21.37 -3.11
N LEU A 135 11.60 -21.69 -4.00
CA LEU A 135 10.33 -20.98 -4.10
C LEU A 135 9.40 -21.54 -3.03
N TYR A 136 8.94 -20.69 -2.13
CA TYR A 136 7.99 -21.06 -1.09
C TYR A 136 6.61 -20.57 -1.44
N PHE A 137 5.60 -21.36 -1.15
CA PHE A 137 4.21 -20.97 -1.33
C PHE A 137 3.31 -21.59 -0.27
N ALA A 138 2.14 -21.00 -0.05
CA ALA A 138 1.08 -21.60 0.75
C ALA A 138 -0.28 -21.14 0.25
N ARG A 139 -1.29 -22.00 0.41
CA ARG A 139 -2.68 -21.62 0.19
C ARG A 139 -3.13 -20.72 1.33
N HIS A 140 -3.92 -19.68 1.03
CA HIS A 140 -4.48 -18.80 2.07
C HIS A 140 -5.26 -19.61 3.13
N SER A 141 -5.97 -20.65 2.70
CA SER A 141 -6.75 -21.53 3.60
C SER A 141 -5.90 -22.36 4.56
N GLN A 142 -4.61 -22.54 4.27
CA GLN A 142 -3.67 -23.34 5.06
C GLN A 142 -2.71 -22.48 5.89
N TYR A 143 -2.82 -21.16 5.81
CA TYR A 143 -1.88 -20.25 6.45
C TYR A 143 -1.80 -20.44 7.98
N VAL A 144 -2.94 -20.54 8.65
CA VAL A 144 -3.02 -20.66 10.12
C VAL A 144 -2.40 -21.96 10.61
N GLY A 145 -1.45 -21.86 11.52
CA GLY A 145 -0.79 -23.02 12.13
C GLY A 145 0.20 -23.73 11.21
N SER A 146 0.61 -23.12 10.10
CA SER A 146 1.59 -23.66 9.16
C SER A 146 2.98 -23.07 9.34
N ALA A 147 3.99 -23.64 8.68
CA ALA A 147 5.31 -23.03 8.57
C ALA A 147 5.26 -21.63 7.89
N ALA A 148 4.25 -21.37 7.05
CA ALA A 148 4.11 -20.09 6.37
C ALA A 148 3.86 -18.93 7.35
N GLN A 149 3.01 -19.14 8.36
CA GLN A 149 2.72 -18.13 9.38
C GLN A 149 3.94 -17.77 10.23
N GLN A 150 4.88 -18.70 10.41
CA GLN A 150 6.12 -18.43 11.14
C GLN A 150 7.09 -17.58 10.32
N LEU A 151 7.15 -17.81 9.00
CA LEU A 151 8.05 -17.11 8.09
C LEU A 151 7.56 -15.72 7.75
N MET A 152 6.26 -15.58 7.52
CA MET A 152 5.57 -14.34 7.23
C MET A 152 4.45 -14.21 8.25
N PRO A 153 4.57 -13.34 9.27
CA PRO A 153 3.61 -13.23 10.37
C PRO A 153 2.26 -12.62 9.94
N ILE A 154 2.22 -12.03 8.75
CA ILE A 154 1.03 -11.46 8.13
C ILE A 154 0.90 -11.95 6.69
N GLU A 155 -0.35 -12.07 6.20
CA GLU A 155 -0.59 -12.45 4.81
C GLU A 155 -0.13 -11.33 3.85
N PRO A 156 0.40 -11.67 2.65
CA PRO A 156 0.87 -10.68 1.69
C PRO A 156 -0.20 -9.70 1.18
N SER A 157 -1.49 -10.00 1.37
CA SER A 157 -2.58 -9.07 1.06
C SER A 157 -2.44 -7.74 1.82
N TRP A 158 -1.86 -7.74 3.02
CA TRP A 158 -1.58 -6.50 3.77
C TRP A 158 -0.59 -5.57 3.04
N LEU A 159 0.30 -6.10 2.20
CA LEU A 159 1.21 -5.28 1.40
C LEU A 159 0.46 -4.39 0.40
N LEU A 160 -0.74 -4.80 -0.04
CA LEU A 160 -1.60 -3.96 -0.88
C LEU A 160 -2.04 -2.69 -0.15
N ASP A 161 -2.41 -2.80 1.13
CA ASP A 161 -2.82 -1.66 1.95
C ASP A 161 -1.73 -0.58 1.94
N ALA A 162 -0.47 -1.00 2.16
CA ALA A 162 0.70 -0.13 2.16
C ALA A 162 0.95 0.58 0.80
N LEU A 163 0.51 -0.03 -0.31
CA LEU A 163 0.59 0.56 -1.66
C LEU A 163 -0.57 1.53 -1.98
N GLY A 164 -1.45 1.82 -1.01
CA GLY A 164 -2.56 2.76 -1.16
C GLY A 164 -3.94 2.10 -1.32
N PHE A 165 -4.03 0.78 -1.21
CA PHE A 165 -5.31 0.06 -1.27
C PHE A 165 -6.04 0.01 0.08
N ALA A 166 -5.46 0.61 1.12
CA ALA A 166 -5.96 0.56 2.49
C ALA A 166 -7.45 0.91 2.59
N GLN A 167 -8.17 0.08 3.32
CA GLN A 167 -9.60 0.23 3.57
C GLN A 167 -9.91 -0.07 5.04
N PHE A 168 -10.92 0.63 5.56
CA PHE A 168 -11.61 0.28 6.79
C PHE A 168 -12.85 -0.53 6.42
N ALA A 169 -12.87 -1.81 6.83
CA ALA A 169 -13.96 -2.72 6.52
C ALA A 169 -15.13 -2.48 7.49
N PRO A 170 -16.38 -2.35 7.02
CA PRO A 170 -17.52 -2.00 7.87
C PRO A 170 -17.84 -3.04 8.96
N GLU A 171 -17.37 -4.28 8.80
CA GLU A 171 -17.50 -5.36 9.78
C GLU A 171 -16.50 -5.30 10.93
N ASP A 172 -15.44 -4.49 10.81
CA ASP A 172 -14.45 -4.30 11.86
C ASP A 172 -14.94 -3.28 12.89
N PHE A 173 -14.40 -3.35 14.11
CA PHE A 173 -14.64 -2.31 15.11
C PHE A 173 -13.60 -1.20 14.97
N HIS A 174 -14.05 0.03 14.77
CA HIS A 174 -13.19 1.20 14.62
C HIS A 174 -13.41 2.21 15.75
N GLU A 175 -12.33 2.77 16.28
CA GLU A 175 -12.34 3.85 17.27
C GLU A 175 -11.42 5.01 16.87
N GLY A 176 -11.72 6.19 17.39
CA GLY A 176 -11.06 7.45 17.06
C GLY A 176 -12.02 8.43 16.35
N PRO A 177 -11.51 9.37 15.52
CA PRO A 177 -10.11 9.65 15.25
C PRO A 177 -9.47 10.40 16.43
N ILE A 178 -8.27 10.00 16.84
CA ILE A 178 -7.54 10.64 17.94
C ILE A 178 -6.45 11.53 17.33
N PRO A 179 -6.29 12.80 17.75
CA PRO A 179 -5.16 13.61 17.31
C PRO A 179 -3.82 12.93 17.58
N HIS A 180 -2.99 12.77 16.55
CA HIS A 180 -1.72 12.05 16.61
C HIS A 180 -0.50 12.96 16.31
N GLY A 181 -0.67 14.27 16.51
CA GLY A 181 0.37 15.28 16.28
C GLY A 181 0.60 15.60 14.80
N ASN A 182 1.31 16.71 14.53
CA ASN A 182 1.70 17.14 13.17
C ASN A 182 0.55 17.19 12.14
N GLY A 183 -0.68 17.48 12.57
CA GLY A 183 -1.84 17.51 11.67
C GLY A 183 -2.30 16.13 11.20
N THR A 184 -2.07 15.09 12.01
CA THR A 184 -2.48 13.71 11.74
C THR A 184 -3.53 13.21 12.74
N LEU A 185 -4.27 12.19 12.33
CA LEU A 185 -5.28 11.49 13.10
C LEU A 185 -4.97 10.00 13.15
N GLU A 186 -5.10 9.37 14.32
CA GLU A 186 -5.02 7.92 14.48
C GLU A 186 -6.43 7.31 14.54
N ILE A 187 -6.65 6.25 13.77
CA ILE A 187 -7.81 5.37 13.89
C ILE A 187 -7.29 3.99 14.30
N ARG A 188 -7.88 3.42 15.34
CA ARG A 188 -7.58 2.04 15.76
C ARG A 188 -8.72 1.13 15.34
N SER A 189 -8.37 0.00 14.77
CA SER A 189 -9.32 -1.01 14.31
C SER A 189 -9.01 -2.34 14.97
N VAL A 190 -10.04 -3.01 15.47
CA VAL A 190 -9.97 -4.41 15.90
C VAL A 190 -10.49 -5.26 14.75
N ILE A 191 -9.60 -6.06 14.17
CA ILE A 191 -9.85 -6.84 12.96
C ILE A 191 -9.85 -8.32 13.32
N GLN A 192 -10.87 -9.05 12.86
CA GLN A 192 -10.91 -10.49 13.02
C GLN A 192 -10.23 -11.17 11.84
N THR A 193 -9.10 -11.82 12.12
CA THR A 193 -8.34 -12.55 11.11
C THR A 193 -8.32 -14.05 11.41
N ARG A 194 -7.86 -14.85 10.44
CA ARG A 194 -7.74 -16.30 10.63
C ARG A 194 -6.72 -16.67 11.71
N ILE A 195 -5.72 -15.83 11.95
CA ILE A 195 -4.70 -16.02 13.00
C ILE A 195 -5.13 -15.47 14.37
N GLY A 196 -6.34 -14.91 14.46
CA GLY A 196 -6.91 -14.32 15.67
C GLY A 196 -7.23 -12.85 15.50
N THR A 197 -7.57 -12.21 16.61
CA THR A 197 -7.84 -10.77 16.67
C THR A 197 -6.54 -9.99 16.53
N LEU A 198 -6.51 -9.03 15.61
CA LEU A 198 -5.42 -8.09 15.43
C LEU A 198 -5.90 -6.67 15.72
N THR A 199 -4.98 -5.83 16.20
CA THR A 199 -5.22 -4.38 16.30
C THR A 199 -4.45 -3.68 15.19
N LYS A 200 -5.16 -2.93 14.33
CA LYS A 200 -4.57 -2.08 13.29
C LYS A 200 -4.65 -0.61 13.71
N SER A 201 -3.51 0.02 13.97
CA SER A 201 -3.41 1.47 14.07
C SER A 201 -3.16 2.04 12.68
N THR A 202 -3.98 2.99 12.24
CA THR A 202 -3.85 3.69 10.95
C THR A 202 -3.75 5.18 11.21
N VAL A 203 -2.62 5.78 10.84
CA VAL A 203 -2.40 7.23 10.96
C VAL A 203 -2.67 7.88 9.61
N VAL A 204 -3.48 8.94 9.61
CA VAL A 204 -3.91 9.65 8.40
C VAL A 204 -3.65 11.14 8.48
N ASP A 205 -3.43 11.78 7.32
CA ASP A 205 -3.40 13.24 7.20
C ASP A 205 -4.80 13.82 7.48
N ALA A 206 -4.90 14.78 8.42
CA ALA A 206 -6.18 15.29 8.91
C ALA A 206 -6.94 16.18 7.92
N GLN A 207 -6.33 16.56 6.78
CA GLN A 207 -6.96 17.37 5.73
C GLN A 207 -7.20 16.55 4.46
N ARG A 208 -6.24 15.72 4.08
CA ARG A 208 -6.19 15.01 2.78
C ARG A 208 -6.64 13.57 2.87
N ALA A 209 -6.83 13.04 4.08
CA ALA A 209 -7.16 11.63 4.34
C ALA A 209 -6.15 10.63 3.72
N TRP A 210 -4.88 11.04 3.59
CA TRP A 210 -3.82 10.15 3.14
C TRP A 210 -3.43 9.20 4.26
N VAL A 211 -3.32 7.91 3.97
CA VAL A 211 -2.77 6.94 4.93
C VAL A 211 -1.26 7.12 4.99
N LEU A 212 -0.76 7.58 6.14
CA LEU A 212 0.65 7.88 6.36
C LEU A 212 1.37 6.73 7.07
N GLU A 213 0.68 6.04 7.98
CA GLU A 213 1.26 4.92 8.71
C GLU A 213 0.20 3.84 8.96
N GLN A 214 0.66 2.59 8.98
CA GLN A 214 -0.16 1.44 9.37
C GLN A 214 0.68 0.51 10.23
N HIS A 215 0.17 0.15 11.41
CA HIS A 215 0.84 -0.73 12.36
C HIS A 215 -0.12 -1.84 12.78
N LEU A 216 0.31 -3.10 12.61
CA LEU A 216 -0.44 -4.29 13.01
C LEU A 216 0.15 -4.89 14.27
N TYR A 217 -0.69 -5.11 15.27
CA TYR A 217 -0.34 -5.73 16.54
C TYR A 217 -1.12 -7.02 16.76
N ASP A 218 -0.48 -8.01 17.38
CA ASP A 218 -1.16 -9.19 17.89
C ASP A 218 -1.97 -8.88 19.16
N ALA A 219 -2.72 -9.87 19.66
CA ALA A 219 -3.51 -9.74 20.88
C ALA A 219 -2.69 -9.44 22.16
N LYS A 220 -1.36 -9.62 22.12
CA LYS A 220 -0.45 -9.29 23.22
C LYS A 220 0.13 -7.88 23.10
N GLY A 221 -0.19 -7.15 22.03
CA GLY A 221 0.39 -5.84 21.72
C GLY A 221 1.76 -5.92 21.06
N THR A 222 2.18 -7.07 20.55
CA THR A 222 3.44 -7.24 19.81
C THR A 222 3.26 -6.71 18.39
N LEU A 223 4.16 -5.84 17.93
CA LEU A 223 4.18 -5.35 16.55
C LEU A 223 4.53 -6.50 15.59
N LEU A 224 3.59 -6.84 14.71
CA LEU A 224 3.77 -7.84 13.66
C LEU A 224 4.31 -7.22 12.37
N ALA A 225 3.74 -6.09 11.98
CA ALA A 225 4.12 -5.38 10.76
C ALA A 225 3.85 -3.88 10.87
N SER A 226 4.67 -3.09 10.19
CA SER A 226 4.55 -1.64 10.11
C SER A 226 4.84 -1.16 8.70
N ALA A 227 4.04 -0.21 8.20
CA ALA A 227 4.25 0.48 6.94
C ALA A 227 4.21 2.00 7.16
N ILE A 228 5.19 2.72 6.61
CA ILE A 228 5.28 4.18 6.65
C ILE A 228 5.29 4.70 5.22
N ALA A 229 4.27 5.48 4.87
CA ALA A 229 4.01 6.02 3.56
C ALA A 229 4.45 7.49 3.47
N ARG A 230 5.24 7.81 2.45
CA ARG A 230 5.85 9.14 2.24
C ARG A 230 5.66 9.61 0.81
N SER A 231 5.86 10.92 0.63
CA SER A 231 5.91 11.56 -0.70
C SER A 231 4.64 11.32 -1.55
N HIS A 232 3.46 11.34 -0.94
CA HIS A 232 2.21 11.12 -1.66
C HIS A 232 2.07 11.99 -2.91
N GLN A 233 1.62 11.37 -4.00
CA GLN A 233 1.35 12.03 -5.27
C GLN A 233 -0.13 11.89 -5.62
N TYR A 234 -0.71 13.00 -6.08
CA TYR A 234 -2.09 13.05 -6.54
C TYR A 234 -2.17 12.83 -8.06
N TYR A 235 -3.08 11.95 -8.47
CA TYR A 235 -3.35 11.55 -9.84
C TYR A 235 -4.74 12.10 -10.26
N PRO A 236 -4.80 13.30 -10.87
CA PRO A 236 -6.07 13.98 -11.14
C PRO A 236 -6.97 13.23 -12.14
N ALA A 237 -6.40 12.43 -13.05
CA ALA A 237 -7.16 11.67 -14.03
C ALA A 237 -8.09 10.62 -13.40
N VAL A 238 -7.72 10.10 -12.22
CA VAL A 238 -8.51 9.10 -11.46
C VAL A 238 -8.94 9.61 -10.09
N ASN A 239 -8.56 10.84 -9.72
CA ASN A 239 -8.82 11.46 -8.43
C ASN A 239 -8.40 10.56 -7.25
N VAL A 240 -7.14 10.13 -7.27
CA VAL A 240 -6.52 9.26 -6.24
C VAL A 240 -5.18 9.86 -5.82
N SER A 241 -4.86 9.77 -4.54
CA SER A 241 -3.51 9.96 -4.03
C SER A 241 -2.88 8.63 -3.63
N LEU A 242 -1.63 8.42 -4.02
CA LEU A 242 -0.84 7.23 -3.68
C LEU A 242 0.50 7.60 -3.04
N PRO A 243 1.02 6.80 -2.11
CA PRO A 243 2.38 6.97 -1.64
C PRO A 243 3.38 6.72 -2.77
N GLN A 244 4.48 7.48 -2.77
CA GLN A 244 5.59 7.26 -3.70
C GLN A 244 6.75 6.50 -3.06
N VAL A 245 6.89 6.61 -1.73
CA VAL A 245 7.89 5.86 -0.96
C VAL A 245 7.19 5.16 0.19
N ILE A 246 7.44 3.87 0.36
CA ILE A 246 6.87 3.04 1.41
C ILE A 246 8.00 2.33 2.13
N ASP A 247 8.13 2.55 3.43
CA ASP A 247 9.03 1.77 4.29
C ASP A 247 8.21 0.71 5.02
N ILE A 248 8.66 -0.54 4.97
CA ILE A 248 7.97 -1.69 5.54
C ILE A 248 8.92 -2.38 6.51
N SER A 249 8.38 -2.81 7.65
CA SER A 249 9.09 -3.54 8.69
C SER A 249 8.23 -4.68 9.23
N MET A 250 8.79 -5.88 9.33
CA MET A 250 8.19 -7.04 9.99
C MET A 250 9.19 -7.60 11.01
N PRO A 251 9.11 -7.17 12.28
CA PRO A 251 10.17 -7.46 13.24
C PRO A 251 10.38 -8.93 13.55
N THR A 252 9.32 -9.71 13.65
CA THR A 252 9.40 -11.15 13.93
C THR A 252 10.03 -11.94 12.79
N ALA A 253 9.88 -11.46 11.54
CA ALA A 253 10.51 -12.02 10.35
C ALA A 253 11.88 -11.39 10.01
N GLN A 254 12.37 -10.45 10.85
CA GLN A 254 13.63 -9.71 10.63
C GLN A 254 13.73 -9.08 9.23
N LEU A 255 12.59 -8.61 8.72
CA LEU A 255 12.47 -8.01 7.40
C LEU A 255 12.27 -6.50 7.52
N ALA A 256 13.04 -5.73 6.76
CA ALA A 256 12.81 -4.32 6.53
C ALA A 256 13.19 -3.93 5.10
N LEU A 257 12.34 -3.15 4.44
CA LEU A 257 12.51 -2.73 3.05
C LEU A 257 11.91 -1.34 2.81
N SER A 258 12.49 -0.61 1.86
CA SER A 258 11.98 0.65 1.34
C SER A 258 11.67 0.47 -0.14
N ILE A 259 10.47 0.85 -0.55
CA ILE A 259 9.99 0.80 -1.93
C ILE A 259 9.77 2.23 -2.39
N ASP A 260 10.54 2.68 -3.37
CA ASP A 260 10.16 3.81 -4.22
C ASP A 260 9.41 3.24 -5.43
N VAL A 261 8.13 3.58 -5.59
CA VAL A 261 7.29 3.00 -6.65
C VAL A 261 7.51 3.62 -8.02
N GLY A 262 8.27 4.72 -8.12
CA GLY A 262 8.54 5.38 -9.40
C GLY A 262 7.28 5.83 -10.13
N THR A 263 7.14 5.44 -11.40
CA THR A 263 6.01 5.86 -12.23
C THR A 263 4.87 4.85 -12.16
N VAL A 264 3.73 5.29 -11.63
CA VAL A 264 2.55 4.46 -11.45
C VAL A 264 1.54 4.66 -12.58
N GLN A 265 1.07 3.54 -13.11
CA GLN A 265 -0.09 3.41 -13.99
C GLN A 265 -1.28 2.93 -13.15
N ILE A 266 -2.39 3.67 -13.15
CA ILE A 266 -3.60 3.36 -12.38
C ILE A 266 -4.75 3.12 -13.36
N ASN A 267 -5.39 1.96 -13.28
CA ASN A 267 -6.54 1.59 -14.11
C ASN A 267 -6.31 1.70 -15.63
N GLN A 268 -5.06 1.64 -16.12
CA GLN A 268 -4.74 1.94 -17.53
C GLN A 268 -4.74 0.73 -18.47
N SER A 269 -4.77 -0.50 -17.96
CA SER A 269 -4.83 -1.73 -18.80
C SER A 269 -5.29 -2.93 -17.99
N SER A 270 -5.82 -3.96 -18.68
CA SER A 270 -5.92 -5.29 -18.09
C SER A 270 -4.52 -5.85 -17.90
N LEU A 271 -4.18 -6.24 -16.67
CA LEU A 271 -2.88 -6.82 -16.37
C LEU A 271 -2.77 -8.21 -17.00
N ASN A 272 -1.56 -8.60 -17.38
CA ASN A 272 -1.30 -9.92 -17.96
C ASN A 272 -1.68 -11.00 -16.93
N PRO A 273 -2.61 -11.92 -17.22
CA PRO A 273 -3.02 -12.97 -16.28
C PRO A 273 -1.87 -13.86 -15.80
N ALA A 274 -0.78 -13.97 -16.57
CA ALA A 274 0.41 -14.73 -16.18
C ALA A 274 1.11 -14.16 -14.94
N LEU A 275 0.91 -12.88 -14.59
CA LEU A 275 1.47 -12.26 -13.39
C LEU A 275 1.00 -12.94 -12.10
N TRP A 276 -0.21 -13.51 -12.15
CA TRP A 276 -0.92 -14.09 -11.00
C TRP A 276 -0.67 -15.60 -10.84
N GLN A 277 0.20 -16.17 -11.67
CA GLN A 277 0.56 -17.57 -11.61
C GLN A 277 1.81 -17.77 -10.73
N LEU A 278 1.80 -18.88 -9.99
CA LEU A 278 2.99 -19.34 -9.26
C LEU A 278 4.15 -19.50 -10.26
N PRO A 279 5.30 -18.83 -10.05
CA PRO A 279 6.39 -18.90 -11.01
C PRO A 279 7.02 -20.29 -11.06
N VAL A 280 7.51 -20.66 -12.23
CA VAL A 280 8.39 -21.82 -12.42
C VAL A 280 9.83 -21.30 -12.57
N LEU A 281 10.61 -21.39 -11.51
CA LEU A 281 12.00 -20.92 -11.48
C LEU A 281 12.94 -22.10 -11.72
N ALA A 282 13.71 -22.06 -12.81
CA ALA A 282 14.64 -23.13 -13.16
C ALA A 282 15.72 -23.30 -12.08
N GLY A 283 15.92 -24.53 -11.62
CA GLY A 283 16.93 -24.87 -10.61
C GLY A 283 16.51 -24.67 -9.15
N TYR A 284 15.27 -24.24 -8.91
CA TYR A 284 14.74 -24.04 -7.56
C TYR A 284 13.56 -24.97 -7.31
N ARG A 285 13.48 -25.56 -6.12
CA ARG A 285 12.35 -26.42 -5.74
C ARG A 285 11.18 -25.54 -5.33
N GLN A 286 9.97 -26.07 -5.50
CA GLN A 286 8.76 -25.46 -4.94
C GLN A 286 8.43 -26.16 -3.63
N ILE A 287 8.31 -25.39 -2.56
CA ILE A 287 8.06 -25.88 -1.21
C ILE A 287 6.70 -25.36 -0.73
N ASP A 288 5.78 -26.28 -0.48
CA ASP A 288 4.46 -25.97 0.09
C ASP A 288 4.58 -25.81 1.61
N LEU A 289 4.58 -24.57 2.07
CA LEU A 289 4.63 -24.21 3.49
C LEU A 289 3.30 -24.46 4.21
N GLY A 290 2.18 -24.51 3.49
CA GLY A 290 0.84 -24.68 4.09
C GLY A 290 0.61 -26.09 4.62
N THR A 291 1.34 -27.08 4.11
CA THR A 291 1.28 -28.48 4.58
C THR A 291 2.41 -28.85 5.54
N ALA A 292 3.43 -28.00 5.66
CA ALA A 292 4.55 -28.22 6.56
C ALA A 292 4.20 -27.79 7.99
N PRO A 293 4.53 -28.59 9.02
CA PRO A 293 4.28 -28.20 10.39
C PRO A 293 5.16 -27.00 10.79
N PRO A 294 4.71 -26.18 11.76
CA PRO A 294 5.52 -25.11 12.33
C PRO A 294 6.89 -25.65 12.80
N GLY A 295 7.97 -24.98 12.42
CA GLY A 295 9.35 -25.34 12.75
C GLY A 295 10.03 -26.27 11.74
N ALA A 296 9.31 -26.72 10.70
CA ALA A 296 9.90 -27.55 9.65
C ALA A 296 10.92 -26.80 8.77
N ILE A 297 10.80 -25.47 8.71
CA ILE A 297 11.67 -24.59 7.91
C ILE A 297 12.24 -23.51 8.83
N SER A 298 13.55 -23.28 8.74
CA SER A 298 14.23 -22.20 9.44
C SER A 298 13.63 -20.86 9.05
N ALA A 299 13.48 -19.95 10.03
CA ALA A 299 12.98 -18.61 9.79
C ALA A 299 13.78 -17.87 8.70
N MET A 300 13.10 -17.09 7.86
CA MET A 300 13.76 -16.08 7.03
C MET A 300 14.59 -15.19 7.95
N GLY A 301 15.91 -15.13 7.74
CA GLY A 301 16.80 -14.29 8.55
C GLY A 301 17.43 -14.94 9.78
N ALA A 302 17.31 -16.26 9.98
CA ALA A 302 18.00 -16.96 11.08
C ALA A 302 19.51 -16.59 11.15
N PRO A 303 20.11 -16.42 12.35
CA PRO A 303 21.51 -16.02 12.50
C PRO A 303 22.44 -17.02 11.80
N GLY A 304 23.06 -16.58 10.71
CA GLY A 304 23.83 -17.42 9.78
C GLY A 304 23.38 -17.28 8.31
N SER A 305 22.16 -16.81 8.07
CA SER A 305 21.59 -16.57 6.74
C SER A 305 21.81 -15.11 6.26
N ASN A 306 22.93 -14.91 5.56
CA ASN A 306 23.18 -13.89 4.53
C ASN A 306 23.08 -12.38 4.87
N ASP A 307 24.01 -11.62 4.27
CA ASP A 307 24.23 -10.18 4.47
C ASP A 307 22.98 -9.30 4.29
N TRP A 308 21.99 -9.70 3.49
CA TRP A 308 20.75 -8.93 3.34
C TRP A 308 19.92 -8.85 4.63
N ASN A 309 19.92 -9.89 5.47
CA ASN A 309 19.10 -9.95 6.69
C ASN A 309 19.79 -9.31 7.90
N THR A 310 21.12 -9.40 7.98
CA THR A 310 21.90 -8.74 9.03
C THR A 310 21.72 -7.23 9.01
N PHE A 311 21.56 -6.64 7.82
CA PHE A 311 21.30 -5.21 7.64
C PHE A 311 19.81 -4.85 7.57
N ALA A 312 18.91 -5.80 7.30
CA ALA A 312 17.46 -5.61 7.29
C ALA A 312 16.79 -5.82 8.66
N SER A 313 17.57 -6.10 9.71
CA SER A 313 17.05 -6.32 11.07
C SER A 313 16.50 -5.02 11.70
N PRO A 314 15.21 -4.95 12.10
CA PRO A 314 14.52 -3.74 12.56
C PRO A 314 15.19 -2.97 13.71
N THR A 315 16.09 -3.62 14.45
CA THR A 315 16.84 -3.03 15.57
C THR A 315 17.76 -1.88 15.16
N ASN A 316 18.18 -1.79 13.90
CA ASN A 316 19.01 -0.69 13.39
C ASN A 316 18.22 0.50 12.82
N PHE A 317 16.88 0.45 12.83
CA PHE A 317 16.09 1.32 11.94
C PHE A 317 15.67 2.66 12.54
N GLY A 318 15.97 2.97 13.80
CA GLY A 318 15.59 4.27 14.39
C GLY A 318 14.10 4.60 14.28
N ILE A 319 13.26 3.59 13.96
CA ILE A 319 11.81 3.63 14.15
C ILE A 319 11.71 3.72 15.66
N GLY A 320 11.55 4.93 16.16
CA GLY A 320 11.36 5.16 17.59
C GLY A 320 10.28 4.20 18.05
N THR A 321 10.45 3.62 19.24
CA THR A 321 9.29 3.13 19.99
C THR A 321 8.21 4.21 19.85
N PRO A 322 7.04 3.94 19.24
CA PRO A 322 5.94 4.89 19.31
C PRO A 322 5.79 5.26 20.79
N PRO A 323 5.58 6.55 21.13
CA PRO A 323 5.47 6.99 22.51
C PRO A 323 4.57 5.99 23.23
N GLY A 324 5.14 5.35 24.26
CA GLY A 324 4.64 4.09 24.79
C GLY A 324 3.13 4.12 24.91
N VAL A 325 2.46 3.31 24.10
CA VAL A 325 1.07 2.96 24.34
C VAL A 325 1.11 2.16 25.64
N ALA A 326 0.96 2.86 26.76
CA ALA A 326 0.60 2.20 27.99
C ALA A 326 -0.70 1.45 27.67
N PRO A 327 -0.76 0.12 27.86
CA PRO A 327 -2.02 -0.57 27.78
C PRO A 327 -2.88 0.03 28.88
N THR A 328 -3.82 0.91 28.52
CA THR A 328 -4.96 1.19 29.38
C THR A 328 -5.61 -0.17 29.58
N ALA A 329 -5.47 -0.71 30.77
CA ALA A 329 -6.22 -1.87 31.21
C ALA A 329 -7.69 -1.55 30.93
N TYR A 330 -8.28 -2.26 29.98
CA TYR A 330 -9.71 -2.21 29.75
C TYR A 330 -10.36 -2.71 31.04
N GLN A 331 -10.94 -1.80 31.83
CA GLN A 331 -12.03 -2.19 32.71
C GLN A 331 -13.16 -2.62 31.77
N GLU A 332 -13.47 -3.91 31.76
CA GLU A 332 -14.76 -4.41 31.31
C GLU A 332 -15.83 -3.60 32.03
N GLN A 333 -16.37 -2.57 31.37
CA GLN A 333 -17.62 -1.99 31.84
C GLN A 333 -18.69 -3.06 31.62
N PRO A 334 -19.36 -3.55 32.68
CA PRO A 334 -20.44 -4.50 32.51
C PRO A 334 -21.50 -3.83 31.65
N ILE A 335 -21.81 -4.47 30.53
CA ILE A 335 -22.90 -4.11 29.64
C ILE A 335 -24.14 -4.03 30.52
N ALA A 336 -24.74 -2.84 30.65
CA ALA A 336 -26.00 -2.71 31.35
C ALA A 336 -27.01 -3.61 30.64
N ALA A 337 -27.48 -4.64 31.34
CA ALA A 337 -28.49 -5.55 30.83
C ALA A 337 -29.69 -4.73 30.37
N TYR A 338 -29.99 -4.77 29.08
CA TYR A 338 -31.25 -4.28 28.56
C TYR A 338 -32.36 -5.13 29.20
N VAL A 339 -33.04 -4.57 30.19
CA VAL A 339 -34.27 -5.13 30.75
C VAL A 339 -35.35 -4.97 29.67
N VAL A 340 -35.68 -6.07 29.00
CA VAL A 340 -36.87 -6.15 28.15
C VAL A 340 -38.09 -5.91 29.05
N PRO A 341 -38.91 -4.87 28.82
CA PRO A 341 -40.15 -4.71 29.57
C PRO A 341 -41.08 -5.87 29.21
N GLN A 342 -41.44 -6.68 30.20
CA GLN A 342 -42.48 -7.69 30.03
C GLN A 342 -43.81 -6.99 29.75
N ALA A 343 -44.43 -7.32 28.63
CA ALA A 343 -45.78 -6.91 28.31
C ALA A 343 -46.75 -7.54 29.33
N GLN A 344 -47.41 -6.70 30.12
CA GLN A 344 -48.54 -7.11 30.93
C GLN A 344 -49.76 -7.32 30.02
N ASP A 345 -50.34 -8.51 30.10
CA ASP A 345 -51.67 -8.82 29.57
C ASP A 345 -52.70 -7.84 30.13
N SER A 346 -53.43 -7.18 29.23
CA SER A 346 -54.66 -6.46 29.55
C SER A 346 -55.63 -6.66 28.40
N MET A 347 -56.66 -7.46 28.65
CA MET A 347 -57.77 -7.67 27.74
C MET A 347 -58.59 -6.38 27.55
N ASP A 348 -59.13 -6.28 26.32
CA ASP A 348 -60.38 -5.62 25.94
C ASP A 348 -60.35 -4.09 25.66
N THR A 349 -60.32 -3.70 24.38
CA THR A 349 -61.51 -3.18 23.65
C THR A 349 -61.17 -2.68 22.23
N LYS A 350 -62.01 -3.13 21.27
CA LYS A 350 -62.28 -2.66 19.89
C LYS A 350 -61.58 -1.39 19.38
N SER A 351 -60.87 -1.50 18.23
CA SER A 351 -61.06 -0.67 17.00
C SER A 351 -60.07 -1.06 15.88
N PRO A 352 -60.35 -0.73 14.60
CA PRO A 352 -60.10 -1.64 13.48
C PRO A 352 -58.72 -1.54 12.83
N LEU A 353 -58.35 -2.67 12.22
CA LEU A 353 -57.19 -2.91 11.36
C LEU A 353 -57.17 -1.94 10.17
N VAL A 354 -56.04 -1.24 10.00
CA VAL A 354 -55.63 -0.63 8.73
C VAL A 354 -54.63 -1.59 8.10
N PRO A 355 -54.91 -2.23 6.94
CA PRO A 355 -53.93 -3.06 6.29
C PRO A 355 -52.86 -2.19 5.64
N TYR A 356 -51.60 -2.44 5.98
CA TYR A 356 -50.47 -1.97 5.18
C TYR A 356 -50.56 -2.59 3.79
N THR A 357 -50.76 -1.75 2.78
CA THR A 357 -50.67 -2.09 1.37
C THR A 357 -49.24 -2.55 1.05
N GLN A 358 -49.12 -3.79 0.59
CA GLN A 358 -47.94 -4.30 -0.10
C GLN A 358 -47.64 -3.42 -1.31
N THR A 359 -46.44 -2.86 -1.37
CA THR A 359 -45.90 -2.23 -2.57
C THR A 359 -45.75 -3.32 -3.63
N GLN A 360 -46.62 -3.30 -4.63
CA GLN A 360 -46.54 -4.19 -5.79
C GLN A 360 -45.30 -3.84 -6.63
N PHE A 361 -44.49 -4.85 -6.92
CA PHE A 361 -43.53 -4.82 -8.01
C PHE A 361 -44.29 -4.68 -9.34
N VAL A 362 -44.19 -3.50 -9.96
CA VAL A 362 -44.64 -3.30 -11.34
C VAL A 362 -43.59 -3.91 -12.26
N SER A 363 -43.95 -4.99 -12.93
CA SER A 363 -43.17 -5.55 -14.04
C SER A 363 -43.16 -4.56 -15.20
N PRO A 364 -42.01 -4.25 -15.82
CA PRO A 364 -41.98 -3.42 -17.01
C PRO A 364 -42.69 -4.14 -18.17
N ALA A 365 -43.54 -3.41 -18.87
CA ALA A 365 -44.27 -3.89 -20.04
C ALA A 365 -43.32 -4.39 -21.15
N PRO A 366 -43.69 -5.44 -21.90
CA PRO A 366 -42.89 -5.91 -23.03
C PRO A 366 -42.84 -4.83 -24.11
N THR A 367 -41.64 -4.32 -24.38
CA THR A 367 -41.36 -3.44 -25.52
C THR A 367 -41.66 -4.20 -26.81
N MET A 368 -42.56 -3.64 -27.62
CA MET A 368 -42.80 -4.13 -28.98
C MET A 368 -41.51 -4.00 -29.79
N VAL A 369 -41.06 -5.13 -30.35
CA VAL A 369 -39.99 -5.20 -31.34
C VAL A 369 -40.49 -4.57 -32.64
N GLN A 370 -39.94 -3.42 -32.99
CA GLN A 370 -40.18 -2.76 -34.27
C GLN A 370 -39.15 -3.28 -35.30
N PRO A 371 -39.57 -3.77 -36.49
CA PRO A 371 -38.66 -4.39 -37.46
C PRO A 371 -37.71 -3.38 -38.11
N ALA A 372 -36.52 -3.88 -38.43
CA ALA A 372 -35.37 -3.16 -38.97
C ALA A 372 -35.68 -2.33 -40.23
N ALA A 373 -35.31 -1.05 -40.20
CA ALA A 373 -35.24 -0.19 -41.38
C ALA A 373 -33.88 -0.37 -42.07
N GLN A 374 -33.91 -0.49 -43.39
CA GLN A 374 -32.79 -0.77 -44.29
C GLN A 374 -31.77 0.38 -44.40
N PRO A 375 -30.52 0.09 -44.79
CA PRO A 375 -29.47 1.10 -44.94
C PRO A 375 -29.76 2.05 -46.12
N ILE A 376 -29.78 3.35 -45.83
CA ILE A 376 -29.88 4.41 -46.82
C ILE A 376 -28.47 4.65 -47.37
N HIS A 377 -28.24 4.29 -48.63
CA HIS A 377 -27.07 4.72 -49.40
C HIS A 377 -27.12 6.24 -49.57
N GLN A 378 -26.27 6.97 -48.84
CA GLN A 378 -26.11 8.40 -49.04
C GLN A 378 -25.21 8.63 -50.25
N GLN A 379 -25.84 8.93 -51.38
CA GLN A 379 -25.23 9.26 -52.65
C GLN A 379 -24.69 10.70 -52.59
N LEU A 380 -23.36 10.85 -52.68
CA LEU A 380 -22.68 12.15 -52.74
C LEU A 380 -22.96 12.85 -54.09
N PRO A 381 -23.21 14.17 -54.10
CA PRO A 381 -23.33 14.94 -55.34
C PRO A 381 -21.96 15.17 -56.02
N PRO A 382 -21.93 15.30 -57.37
CA PRO A 382 -20.71 15.38 -58.16
C PRO A 382 -20.22 16.84 -58.35
N GLY A 383 -18.89 17.03 -58.35
CA GLY A 383 -18.20 18.27 -58.75
C GLY A 383 -17.24 18.76 -57.65
N GLY A 384 -15.93 18.46 -57.73
CA GLY A 384 -14.89 19.32 -58.33
C GLY A 384 -14.25 20.19 -57.22
N ILE A 385 -12.93 20.34 -57.03
CA ILE A 385 -11.78 20.46 -57.94
C ILE A 385 -10.51 19.99 -57.17
N PRO A 386 -9.51 19.35 -57.81
CA PRO A 386 -8.23 19.03 -57.19
C PRO A 386 -7.23 20.20 -57.26
N LEU A 387 -6.61 20.53 -56.13
CA LEU A 387 -5.31 21.20 -56.03
C LEU A 387 -4.47 20.22 -55.21
N GLY A 388 -3.45 19.54 -55.72
CA GLY A 388 -2.28 20.06 -56.43
C GLY A 388 -1.08 19.55 -55.62
N GLN A 389 -0.35 18.57 -56.17
CA GLN A 389 0.84 18.00 -55.55
C GLN A 389 2.07 18.91 -55.68
N ALA A 390 3.05 18.61 -54.81
CA ALA A 390 4.50 18.82 -54.88
C ALA A 390 5.04 20.19 -54.44
N TYR A 391 5.70 20.20 -53.28
CA TYR A 391 7.16 19.99 -53.18
C TYR A 391 7.49 19.14 -51.96
#